data_AF-K8PIV1-F1
#
_entry.id   AF-K8PIV1-F1
#
_cell.length_a   1.000
_cell.length_b   1.000
_cell.length_c   1.000
_cell.angle_alpha   90.00
_cell.angle_beta   90.00
_cell.angle_gamma   90.00
#
_symmetry.space_group_name_H-M   'P 1'
#
loop_
_entity.id
_entity.type
_entity.pdbx_description
1 polymer ?
#
loop_
_entity_poly.entity_id
_entity_poly.type
_entity_poly.pdbx_seq_one_letter_code
_entity_poly.pdbx_strand_id
1 'polypeptide(L)'
;MPQHPRYSIYFVPSAQNALYRFGADLLGYDAYSGKPLPFADGIETEIEGWRKLTVDPRKYGFHATLKAPINLRSGKTEDELARAIQEFAHAPRAIPRIVPVVRAIGSFIAVVPRDPCPDLQQLAAECVTAFDDFRAPLTPEDRERRNISALTDGQVMHLDRWGYPYVFEDFRFHMTLTGSLPAEQRTVVLNILQKRFASLNLQSVSIDRLALLRQSDATSNFTILSDWPLVAA
;
A
#
# COMPACT_ATOMS: atom_id res chain seq x y z
N MET A 1 -12.45 9.80 21.31
CA MET A 1 -13.44 9.39 20.31
C MET A 1 -13.33 7.90 20.11
N PRO A 2 -14.43 7.12 20.07
CA PRO A 2 -14.32 5.70 19.76
C PRO A 2 -13.68 5.56 18.37
N GLN A 3 -12.51 4.94 18.32
CA GLN A 3 -11.77 4.73 17.09
C GLN A 3 -12.48 3.62 16.34
N HIS A 4 -13.17 4.00 15.26
CA HIS A 4 -13.78 3.04 14.38
C HIS A 4 -12.68 2.40 13.53
N PRO A 5 -12.82 1.12 13.17
CA PRO A 5 -11.84 0.46 12.33
C PRO A 5 -11.71 1.19 10.98
N ARG A 6 -10.48 1.27 10.50
CA ARG A 6 -10.18 1.76 9.14
C ARG A 6 -9.98 0.57 8.21
N TYR A 7 -10.45 0.71 6.99
CA TYR A 7 -10.35 -0.30 5.95
C TYR A 7 -9.57 0.24 4.77
N SER A 8 -8.79 -0.61 4.12
CA SER A 8 -8.05 -0.24 2.92
C SER A 8 -8.09 -1.35 1.89
N ILE A 9 -7.98 -0.98 0.62
CA ILE A 9 -7.96 -1.92 -0.49
C ILE A 9 -6.59 -1.79 -1.13
N TYR A 10 -5.78 -2.81 -0.95
CA TYR A 10 -4.39 -2.80 -1.38
C TYR A 10 -4.14 -3.91 -2.39
N PHE A 11 -3.10 -3.74 -3.20
CA PHE A 11 -2.40 -4.89 -3.74
C PHE A 11 -1.42 -5.39 -2.67
N VAL A 12 -1.59 -6.65 -2.27
CA VAL A 12 -0.63 -7.39 -1.47
C VAL A 12 -0.40 -8.71 -2.19
N PRO A 13 0.82 -9.06 -2.65
CA PRO A 13 1.05 -10.35 -3.29
C PRO A 13 0.72 -11.50 -2.33
N SER A 14 0.35 -12.68 -2.84
CA SER A 14 0.00 -13.85 -2.01
C SER A 14 1.04 -14.13 -0.92
N ALA A 15 0.61 -14.69 0.21
CA ALA A 15 1.49 -14.98 1.36
C ALA A 15 2.73 -15.84 1.03
N GLN A 16 2.70 -16.66 -0.03
CA GLN A 16 3.84 -17.49 -0.47
C GLN A 16 4.71 -16.81 -1.54
N ASN A 17 4.33 -15.61 -2.01
CA ASN A 17 5.06 -14.91 -3.06
C ASN A 17 6.38 -14.34 -2.54
N ALA A 18 7.47 -14.52 -3.31
CA ALA A 18 8.80 -14.05 -2.95
C ALA A 18 8.87 -12.53 -2.73
N LEU A 19 8.13 -11.74 -3.51
CA LEU A 19 8.04 -10.29 -3.33
C LEU A 19 7.41 -9.94 -1.98
N TYR A 20 6.31 -10.64 -1.62
CA TYR A 20 5.65 -10.40 -0.34
C TYR A 20 6.57 -10.73 0.83
N ARG A 21 7.21 -11.92 0.80
CA ARG A 21 8.13 -12.34 1.86
C ARG A 21 9.31 -11.39 2.02
N PHE A 22 9.92 -10.97 0.92
CA PHE A 22 10.98 -9.97 0.93
C PHE A 22 10.58 -8.70 1.71
N GLY A 23 9.42 -8.13 1.40
CA GLY A 23 8.97 -6.92 2.07
C GLY A 23 8.50 -7.15 3.51
N ALA A 24 7.77 -8.23 3.78
CA ALA A 24 7.30 -8.58 5.13
C ALA A 24 8.47 -8.82 6.09
N ASP A 25 9.50 -9.53 5.66
CA ASP A 25 10.71 -9.81 6.45
C ASP A 25 11.53 -8.53 6.68
N LEU A 26 11.63 -7.65 5.68
CA LEU A 26 12.27 -6.34 5.83
C LEU A 26 11.51 -5.43 6.80
N LEU A 27 10.17 -5.44 6.74
CA LEU A 27 9.34 -4.65 7.65
C LEU A 27 9.24 -5.28 9.05
N GLY A 28 9.54 -6.57 9.21
CA GLY A 28 9.39 -7.30 10.48
C GLY A 28 7.93 -7.50 10.87
N TYR A 29 7.02 -7.61 9.90
CA TYR A 29 5.59 -7.78 10.14
C TYR A 29 4.89 -8.49 8.98
N ASP A 30 4.12 -9.54 9.31
CA ASP A 30 3.30 -10.31 8.38
C ASP A 30 1.84 -9.85 8.49
N ALA A 31 1.36 -9.14 7.48
CA ALA A 31 -0.02 -8.65 7.42
C ALA A 31 -1.06 -9.77 7.21
N TYR A 32 -0.69 -10.94 6.66
CA TYR A 32 -1.61 -12.09 6.54
C TYR A 32 -1.87 -12.73 7.90
N SER A 33 -0.83 -12.93 8.70
CA SER A 33 -0.99 -13.51 10.04
C SER A 33 -1.30 -12.48 11.14
N GLY A 34 -1.08 -11.20 10.84
CA GLY A 34 -1.19 -10.08 11.78
C GLY A 34 -0.11 -10.08 12.87
N LYS A 35 1.00 -10.79 12.66
CA LYS A 35 2.04 -11.01 13.68
C LYS A 35 3.38 -10.34 13.31
N PRO A 36 4.16 -9.93 14.32
CA PRO A 36 5.54 -9.52 14.09
C PRO A 36 6.36 -10.69 13.52
N LEU A 37 7.34 -10.36 12.68
CA LEU A 37 8.35 -11.27 12.17
C LEU A 37 9.74 -10.87 12.70
N PRO A 38 10.68 -11.82 12.83
CA PRO A 38 12.08 -11.46 12.86
C PRO A 38 12.42 -10.68 11.59
N PHE A 39 13.35 -9.73 11.68
CA PHE A 39 13.82 -9.05 10.48
C PHE A 39 14.63 -9.98 9.59
N ALA A 40 14.65 -9.68 8.29
CA ALA A 40 15.49 -10.37 7.32
C ALA A 40 16.95 -10.46 7.78
N ASP A 41 17.56 -11.64 7.61
CA ASP A 41 18.90 -11.91 8.09
C ASP A 41 19.93 -10.85 7.66
N GLY A 42 20.71 -10.39 8.62
CA GLY A 42 21.78 -9.40 8.45
C GLY A 42 21.33 -7.96 8.22
N ILE A 43 20.03 -7.65 8.07
CA ILE A 43 19.61 -6.28 7.72
C ILE A 43 19.93 -5.27 8.82
N GLU A 44 19.78 -5.63 10.10
CA GLU A 44 20.11 -4.77 11.23
C GLU A 44 21.63 -4.57 11.40
N THR A 45 22.45 -5.44 10.81
CA THR A 45 23.92 -5.29 10.76
C THR A 45 24.37 -4.46 9.56
N GLU A 46 23.70 -4.62 8.42
CA GLU A 46 24.00 -3.85 7.20
C GLU A 46 23.54 -2.40 7.29
N ILE A 47 22.45 -2.15 8.01
CA ILE A 47 21.83 -0.82 8.15
C ILE A 47 21.53 -0.56 9.62
N GLU A 48 22.36 0.28 10.23
CA GLU A 48 22.17 0.69 11.62
C GLU A 48 20.79 1.34 11.82
N GLY A 49 20.09 0.93 12.88
CA GLY A 49 18.79 1.51 13.22
C GLY A 49 17.64 1.10 12.29
N TRP A 50 17.80 0.03 11.48
CA TRP A 50 16.79 -0.48 10.55
C TRP A 50 15.37 -0.55 11.14
N ARG A 51 15.25 -1.02 12.40
CA ARG A 51 13.97 -1.10 13.11
C ARG A 51 13.22 0.23 13.17
N LYS A 52 13.94 1.34 13.38
CA LYS A 52 13.38 2.71 13.43
C LYS A 52 12.99 3.18 12.03
N LEU A 53 13.80 2.85 11.04
CA LEU A 53 13.55 3.22 9.64
C LEU A 53 12.30 2.55 9.07
N THR A 54 11.83 1.44 9.64
CA THR A 54 10.67 0.70 9.14
C THR A 54 9.39 0.89 9.98
N VAL A 55 9.38 1.73 11.02
CA VAL A 55 8.22 1.93 11.90
C VAL A 55 6.96 2.33 11.12
N ASP A 56 7.06 3.37 10.31
CA ASP A 56 5.91 3.92 9.58
C ASP A 56 5.32 2.92 8.55
N PRO A 57 6.11 2.33 7.63
CA PRO A 57 5.56 1.35 6.68
C PRO A 57 5.09 0.06 7.36
N ARG A 58 5.74 -0.39 8.45
CA ARG A 58 5.35 -1.61 9.17
C ARG A 58 3.90 -1.57 9.65
N LYS A 59 3.42 -0.38 10.03
CA LYS A 59 2.02 -0.19 10.45
C LYS A 59 1.00 -0.64 9.41
N TYR A 60 1.34 -0.53 8.13
CA TYR A 60 0.44 -0.89 7.03
C TYR A 60 0.75 -2.27 6.43
N GLY A 61 1.86 -2.89 6.83
CA GLY A 61 2.40 -4.09 6.17
C GLY A 61 2.96 -3.79 4.78
N PHE A 62 3.58 -4.79 4.15
CA PHE A 62 4.13 -4.64 2.81
C PHE A 62 3.02 -4.74 1.75
N HIS A 63 2.71 -3.62 1.09
CA HIS A 63 1.55 -3.47 0.22
C HIS A 63 1.77 -2.34 -0.80
N ALA A 64 0.92 -2.25 -1.83
CA ALA A 64 0.70 -1.05 -2.62
C ALA A 64 -0.75 -0.57 -2.48
N THR A 65 -0.95 0.73 -2.30
CA THR A 65 -2.29 1.29 -2.13
C THR A 65 -3.07 1.33 -3.44
N LEU A 66 -4.31 0.81 -3.47
CA LEU A 66 -5.26 1.01 -4.58
C LEU A 66 -6.46 1.88 -4.15
N LYS A 67 -6.93 1.70 -2.91
CA LYS A 67 -7.79 2.64 -2.17
C LYS A 67 -7.17 2.89 -0.81
N ALA A 68 -6.87 4.15 -0.51
CA ALA A 68 -6.32 4.57 0.77
C ALA A 68 -7.26 4.23 1.94
N PRO A 69 -6.76 4.16 3.19
CA PRO A 69 -7.58 3.87 4.36
C PRO A 69 -8.81 4.78 4.49
N ILE A 70 -9.97 4.16 4.68
CA ILE A 70 -11.27 4.81 4.88
C ILE A 70 -11.91 4.36 6.19
N ASN A 71 -12.68 5.25 6.81
CA ASN A 71 -13.74 4.84 7.73
C ASN A 71 -14.97 4.48 6.91
N LEU A 72 -15.74 3.47 7.32
CA LEU A 72 -17.02 3.19 6.68
C LEU A 72 -18.04 4.27 7.03
N ARG A 73 -18.82 4.73 6.04
CA ARG A 73 -19.95 5.64 6.29
C ARG A 73 -21.07 4.92 7.05
N SER A 74 -21.94 5.71 7.68
CA SER A 74 -23.13 5.17 8.35
C SER A 74 -23.97 4.32 7.41
N GLY A 75 -24.39 3.14 7.88
CA GLY A 75 -25.19 2.18 7.11
C GLY A 75 -24.39 1.32 6.13
N LYS A 76 -23.05 1.38 6.14
CA LYS A 76 -22.17 0.43 5.41
C LYS A 76 -21.43 -0.47 6.39
N THR A 77 -21.25 -1.73 6.01
CA THR A 77 -20.62 -2.78 6.85
C THR A 77 -19.35 -3.34 6.21
N GLU A 78 -18.51 -3.99 7.03
CA GLU A 78 -17.30 -4.70 6.59
C GLU A 78 -17.66 -5.80 5.57
N ASP A 79 -18.72 -6.56 5.84
CA ASP A 79 -19.19 -7.64 4.96
C ASP A 79 -19.69 -7.14 3.60
N GLU A 80 -20.38 -6.00 3.57
CA GLU A 80 -20.77 -5.37 2.30
C GLU A 80 -19.57 -4.90 1.49
N LEU A 81 -18.55 -4.34 2.15
CA LEU A 81 -17.32 -3.94 1.49
C LEU A 81 -16.58 -5.16 0.93
N ALA A 82 -16.45 -6.24 1.73
CA ALA A 82 -15.82 -7.48 1.30
C ALA A 82 -16.54 -8.09 0.08
N ARG A 83 -17.88 -8.15 0.09
CA ARG A 83 -18.68 -8.63 -1.06
C ARG A 83 -18.48 -7.76 -2.29
N ALA A 84 -18.48 -6.43 -2.15
CA ALA A 84 -18.25 -5.53 -3.29
C ALA A 84 -16.85 -5.72 -3.89
N ILE A 85 -15.82 -5.94 -3.07
CA ILE A 85 -14.46 -6.22 -3.56
C ILE A 85 -14.41 -7.57 -4.28
N GLN A 86 -15.06 -8.60 -3.74
CA GLN A 86 -15.17 -9.90 -4.37
C GLN A 86 -15.84 -9.81 -5.75
N GLU A 87 -17.00 -9.15 -5.84
CA GLU A 87 -17.73 -8.93 -7.09
C GLU A 87 -16.86 -8.16 -8.11
N PHE A 88 -16.18 -7.10 -7.66
CA PHE A 88 -15.26 -6.34 -8.50
C PHE A 88 -14.10 -7.20 -9.03
N ALA A 89 -13.53 -8.07 -8.18
CA ALA A 89 -12.41 -8.94 -8.55
C ALA A 89 -12.82 -10.05 -9.54
N HIS A 90 -14.07 -10.51 -9.49
CA HIS A 90 -14.61 -11.51 -10.40
C HIS A 90 -15.01 -10.95 -11.78
N ALA A 91 -15.15 -9.64 -11.92
CA ALA A 91 -15.39 -9.01 -13.21
C ALA A 91 -14.15 -9.16 -14.12
N PRO A 92 -14.26 -9.82 -15.29
CA PRO A 92 -13.12 -10.07 -16.18
C PRO A 92 -12.47 -8.77 -16.65
N ARG A 93 -11.13 -8.72 -16.60
CA ARG A 93 -10.33 -7.53 -16.95
C ARG A 93 -8.91 -7.88 -17.37
N ALA A 94 -8.19 -6.92 -17.96
CA ALA A 94 -6.74 -7.04 -18.14
C ALA A 94 -6.04 -7.06 -16.77
N ILE A 95 -5.09 -7.98 -16.57
CA ILE A 95 -4.28 -8.06 -15.35
C ILE A 95 -3.00 -7.23 -15.55
N PRO A 96 -2.81 -6.12 -14.82
CA PRO A 96 -1.62 -5.30 -14.99
C PRO A 96 -0.36 -6.08 -14.64
N ARG A 97 0.68 -5.95 -15.46
CA ARG A 97 1.97 -6.59 -15.23
C ARG A 97 3.07 -5.54 -15.25
N ILE A 98 3.89 -5.52 -14.20
CA ILE A 98 5.00 -4.56 -14.06
C ILE A 98 6.34 -5.28 -14.01
N VAL A 99 7.40 -4.58 -14.41
CA VAL A 99 8.77 -4.96 -14.03
C VAL A 99 9.10 -4.20 -12.75
N PRO A 100 9.23 -4.88 -11.59
CA PRO A 100 9.47 -4.20 -10.34
C PRO A 100 10.94 -3.79 -10.20
N VAL A 101 11.18 -2.61 -9.66
CA VAL A 101 12.53 -2.11 -9.31
C VAL A 101 12.49 -1.37 -7.97
N VAL A 102 13.62 -1.33 -7.26
CA VAL A 102 13.75 -0.54 -6.02
C VAL A 102 14.25 0.86 -6.35
N ARG A 103 13.50 1.88 -5.95
CA ARG A 103 13.83 3.30 -6.15
C ARG A 103 13.52 4.11 -4.89
N ALA A 104 14.18 5.25 -4.76
CA ALA A 104 13.77 6.27 -3.81
C ALA A 104 12.60 7.11 -4.36
N ILE A 105 11.62 7.40 -3.51
CA ILE A 105 10.54 8.36 -3.75
C ILE A 105 10.66 9.43 -2.67
N GLY A 106 11.10 10.64 -3.06
CA GLY A 106 11.40 11.69 -2.09
C GLY A 106 12.42 11.20 -1.06
N SER A 107 12.00 11.09 0.20
CA SER A 107 12.86 10.66 1.31
C SER A 107 12.81 9.17 1.65
N PHE A 108 11.96 8.36 1.03
CA PHE A 108 11.83 6.95 1.38
C PHE A 108 12.14 6.02 0.19
N ILE A 109 12.29 4.72 0.45
CA ILE A 109 12.60 3.71 -0.58
C ILE A 109 11.43 2.74 -0.71
N ALA A 110 11.11 2.37 -1.95
CA ALA A 110 10.00 1.48 -2.28
C ALA A 110 10.30 0.62 -3.51
N VAL A 111 9.55 -0.48 -3.65
CA VAL A 111 9.43 -1.22 -4.92
C VAL A 111 8.41 -0.49 -5.80
N VAL A 112 8.77 -0.19 -7.04
CA VAL A 112 7.95 0.56 -8.01
C VAL A 112 8.00 -0.09 -9.39
N PRO A 113 7.09 0.24 -10.32
CA PRO A 113 7.23 -0.16 -11.72
C PRO A 113 8.44 0.56 -12.33
N ARG A 114 9.24 -0.15 -13.12
CA ARG A 114 10.35 0.45 -13.88
C ARG A 114 9.85 1.49 -14.87
N ASP A 115 8.77 1.12 -15.57
CA ASP A 115 8.14 1.82 -16.68
C ASP A 115 6.66 2.10 -16.34
N PRO A 116 6.03 3.15 -16.91
CA PRO A 116 4.59 3.39 -16.74
C PRO A 116 3.74 2.17 -17.16
N CYS A 117 2.66 1.92 -16.43
CA CYS A 117 1.74 0.82 -16.69
C CYS A 117 0.29 1.34 -16.75
N PRO A 118 -0.26 1.60 -17.95
CA PRO A 118 -1.62 2.14 -18.12
C PRO A 118 -2.70 1.24 -17.50
N ASP A 119 -2.59 -0.08 -17.62
CA ASP A 119 -3.57 -1.00 -17.03
C ASP A 119 -3.59 -0.89 -15.50
N LEU A 120 -2.44 -0.67 -14.87
CA LEU A 120 -2.33 -0.46 -13.42
C LEU A 120 -2.92 0.88 -13.00
N GLN A 121 -2.68 1.92 -13.78
CA GLN A 121 -3.28 3.24 -13.61
C GLN A 121 -4.81 3.16 -13.68
N GLN A 122 -5.33 2.41 -14.65
CA GLN A 122 -6.77 2.17 -14.83
C GLN A 122 -7.36 1.37 -13.67
N LEU A 123 -6.72 0.26 -13.26
CA LEU A 123 -7.16 -0.56 -12.13
C LEU A 123 -7.26 0.28 -10.83
N ALA A 124 -6.27 1.13 -10.57
CA ALA A 124 -6.27 2.01 -9.40
C ALA A 124 -7.41 3.03 -9.46
N ALA A 125 -7.64 3.67 -10.61
CA ALA A 125 -8.75 4.61 -10.81
C ALA A 125 -10.11 3.94 -10.57
N GLU A 126 -10.31 2.74 -11.12
CA GLU A 126 -11.53 1.97 -10.93
C GLU A 126 -11.77 1.61 -9.46
N CYS A 127 -10.73 1.18 -8.73
CA CYS A 127 -10.83 0.94 -7.29
C CYS A 127 -11.25 2.21 -6.54
N VAL A 128 -10.67 3.36 -6.87
CA VAL A 128 -11.03 4.64 -6.24
C VAL A 128 -12.51 4.95 -6.44
N THR A 129 -13.02 4.79 -7.66
CA THR A 129 -14.40 5.09 -8.00
C THR A 129 -15.40 4.07 -7.45
N ALA A 130 -15.11 2.77 -7.57
CA ALA A 130 -16.05 1.70 -7.23
C ALA A 130 -16.31 1.61 -5.72
N PHE A 131 -15.32 1.95 -4.91
CA PHE A 131 -15.38 1.78 -3.46
C PHE A 131 -15.60 3.10 -2.69
N ASP A 132 -15.78 4.24 -3.37
CA ASP A 132 -15.95 5.52 -2.67
C ASP A 132 -17.29 5.60 -1.90
N ASP A 133 -18.32 4.91 -2.36
CA ASP A 133 -19.63 4.84 -1.70
C ASP A 133 -19.58 4.21 -0.29
N PHE A 134 -18.49 3.51 0.04
CA PHE A 134 -18.25 2.97 1.38
C PHE A 134 -17.62 3.98 2.33
N ARG A 135 -16.95 5.01 1.81
CA ARG A 135 -16.15 5.93 2.60
C ARG A 135 -17.01 6.96 3.32
N ALA A 136 -16.75 7.16 4.61
CA ALA A 136 -17.27 8.30 5.36
C ALA A 136 -16.63 9.61 4.86
N PRO A 137 -17.38 10.72 4.78
CA PRO A 137 -16.81 12.03 4.49
C PRO A 137 -15.64 12.36 5.42
N LEU A 138 -14.63 13.08 4.92
CA LEU A 138 -13.54 13.56 5.76
C LEU A 138 -14.09 14.52 6.81
N THR A 139 -13.64 14.36 8.05
CA THR A 139 -13.84 15.41 9.06
C THR A 139 -12.86 16.57 8.78
N PRO A 140 -13.15 17.79 9.27
CA PRO A 140 -12.21 18.90 9.17
C PRO A 140 -10.82 18.57 9.72
N GLU A 141 -10.75 17.81 10.82
CA GLU A 141 -9.50 17.39 11.45
C GLU A 141 -8.72 16.38 10.59
N ASP A 142 -9.41 15.41 9.99
CA ASP A 142 -8.78 14.44 9.09
C ASP A 142 -8.30 15.10 7.79
N ARG A 143 -8.99 16.15 7.35
CA ARG A 143 -8.58 16.98 6.20
C ARG A 143 -7.31 17.77 6.53
N GLU A 144 -7.25 18.44 7.68
CA GLU A 144 -6.10 19.24 8.12
C GLU A 144 -4.83 18.40 8.27
N ARG A 145 -4.96 17.17 8.82
CA ARG A 145 -3.85 16.20 8.95
C ARG A 145 -3.18 15.82 7.62
N ARG A 146 -3.79 16.12 6.47
CA ARG A 146 -3.22 15.85 5.14
C ARG A 146 -2.28 16.94 4.64
N ASN A 147 -1.95 17.94 5.48
CA ASN A 147 -1.01 19.02 5.18
C ASN A 147 -1.35 19.72 3.85
N ILE A 148 -2.55 20.29 3.80
CA ILE A 148 -3.18 20.84 2.60
C ILE A 148 -2.30 21.91 1.92
N SER A 149 -1.53 22.68 2.70
CA SER A 149 -0.61 23.70 2.18
C SER A 149 0.53 23.15 1.31
N ALA A 150 0.80 21.85 1.38
CA ALA A 150 1.79 21.18 0.54
C ALA A 150 1.19 20.50 -0.71
N LEU A 151 -0.14 20.54 -0.87
CA LEU A 151 -0.85 19.92 -2.00
C LEU A 151 -1.07 20.92 -3.13
N THR A 152 -1.10 20.42 -4.37
CA THR A 152 -1.56 21.20 -5.53
C THR A 152 -3.08 21.35 -5.50
N ASP A 153 -3.64 22.31 -6.27
CA ASP A 153 -5.10 22.50 -6.35
C ASP A 153 -5.84 21.22 -6.79
N GLY A 154 -5.29 20.48 -7.76
CA GLY A 154 -5.83 19.18 -8.21
C GLY A 154 -5.83 18.14 -7.08
N GLN A 155 -4.74 18.06 -6.32
CA GLN A 155 -4.63 17.16 -5.16
C GLN A 155 -5.60 17.54 -4.03
N VAL A 156 -5.88 18.83 -3.84
CA VAL A 156 -6.92 19.29 -2.89
C VAL A 156 -8.30 18.86 -3.37
N MET A 157 -8.62 19.03 -4.66
CA MET A 157 -9.87 18.53 -5.24
C MET A 157 -10.01 17.01 -5.07
N HIS A 158 -8.92 16.26 -5.25
CA HIS A 158 -8.88 14.83 -5.01
C HIS A 158 -9.10 14.46 -3.55
N LEU A 159 -8.44 15.17 -2.63
CA LEU A 159 -8.64 14.98 -1.20
C LEU A 159 -10.10 15.18 -0.81
N ASP A 160 -10.72 16.27 -1.27
CA ASP A 160 -12.09 16.62 -0.92
C ASP A 160 -13.10 15.64 -1.53
N ARG A 161 -12.89 15.23 -2.78
CA ARG A 161 -13.82 14.34 -3.49
C ARG A 161 -13.64 12.87 -3.10
N TRP A 162 -12.42 12.38 -2.97
CA TRP A 162 -12.09 10.95 -2.87
C TRP A 162 -11.47 10.54 -1.54
N GLY A 163 -11.25 11.51 -0.64
CA GLY A 163 -10.66 11.30 0.68
C GLY A 163 -9.13 11.13 0.67
N TYR A 164 -8.49 11.25 -0.50
CA TYR A 164 -7.05 11.05 -0.66
C TYR A 164 -6.50 11.83 -1.86
N PRO A 165 -5.37 12.55 -1.75
CA PRO A 165 -4.88 13.43 -2.80
C PRO A 165 -4.19 12.71 -3.97
N TYR A 166 -3.60 11.54 -3.74
CA TYR A 166 -2.76 10.85 -4.73
C TYR A 166 -3.54 9.77 -5.50
N VAL A 167 -4.59 10.19 -6.19
CA VAL A 167 -5.47 9.34 -7.04
C VAL A 167 -5.43 9.83 -8.49
N PHE A 168 -5.94 9.03 -9.43
CA PHE A 168 -5.94 9.35 -10.87
C PHE A 168 -4.55 9.81 -11.35
N GLU A 169 -4.40 10.95 -12.02
CA GLU A 169 -3.12 11.44 -12.54
C GLU A 169 -2.00 11.58 -11.49
N ASP A 170 -2.35 11.70 -10.21
CA ASP A 170 -1.41 11.75 -9.08
C ASP A 170 -1.08 10.35 -8.51
N PHE A 171 -1.77 9.30 -8.95
CA PHE A 171 -1.50 7.93 -8.52
C PHE A 171 -0.10 7.49 -8.93
N ARG A 172 0.66 6.96 -7.97
CA ARG A 172 1.97 6.35 -8.21
C ARG A 172 2.03 5.03 -7.45
N PHE A 173 2.10 3.92 -8.17
CA PHE A 173 2.27 2.61 -7.54
C PHE A 173 3.61 2.54 -6.82
N HIS A 174 3.59 2.14 -5.55
CA HIS A 174 4.78 1.87 -4.77
C HIS A 174 4.47 0.90 -3.63
N MET A 175 5.43 0.05 -3.29
CA MET A 175 5.41 -0.80 -2.10
C MET A 175 6.55 -0.40 -1.17
N THR A 176 6.21 0.28 -0.08
CA THR A 176 7.17 0.98 0.78
C THR A 176 8.05 0.00 1.57
N LEU A 177 9.38 0.22 1.52
CA LEU A 177 10.38 -0.57 2.26
C LEU A 177 10.94 0.20 3.47
N THR A 178 10.91 1.52 3.44
CA THR A 178 11.40 2.39 4.54
C THR A 178 10.44 3.55 4.78
N GLY A 179 10.47 4.11 5.98
CA GLY A 179 10.01 5.46 6.25
C GLY A 179 10.98 6.51 5.68
N SER A 180 10.82 7.76 6.14
CA SER A 180 11.68 8.86 5.73
C SER A 180 13.13 8.63 6.16
N LEU A 181 14.07 8.80 5.23
CA LEU A 181 15.51 8.65 5.43
C LEU A 181 16.22 10.00 5.40
N PRO A 182 17.21 10.21 6.28
CA PRO A 182 18.18 11.29 6.13
C PRO A 182 18.88 11.22 4.77
N ALA A 183 19.22 12.37 4.21
CA ALA A 183 19.78 12.45 2.86
C ALA A 183 21.10 11.68 2.74
N GLU A 184 21.93 11.73 3.79
CA GLU A 184 23.24 11.08 3.88
C GLU A 184 23.16 9.55 3.92
N GLN A 185 22.07 8.97 4.42
CA GLN A 185 21.88 7.51 4.48
C GLN A 185 21.21 6.95 3.23
N ARG A 186 20.44 7.78 2.50
CA ARG A 186 19.53 7.33 1.43
C ARG A 186 20.23 6.51 0.36
N THR A 187 21.38 6.96 -0.15
CA THR A 187 22.12 6.26 -1.22
C THR A 187 22.63 4.91 -0.76
N VAL A 188 23.15 4.82 0.47
CA VAL A 188 23.68 3.57 1.04
C VAL A 188 22.55 2.55 1.23
N VAL A 189 21.47 2.97 1.88
CA VAL A 189 20.28 2.12 2.10
C VAL A 189 19.68 1.68 0.76
N LEU A 190 19.58 2.57 -0.22
CA LEU A 190 19.07 2.25 -1.55
C LEU A 190 19.90 1.16 -2.24
N ASN A 191 21.23 1.29 -2.23
CA ASN A 191 22.11 0.31 -2.86
C ASN A 191 22.01 -1.08 -2.20
N ILE A 192 21.91 -1.13 -0.86
CA ILE A 192 21.72 -2.39 -0.12
C ILE A 192 20.38 -3.03 -0.50
N LEU A 193 19.29 -2.25 -0.49
CA LEU A 193 17.97 -2.76 -0.83
C LEU A 193 17.85 -3.19 -2.30
N GLN A 194 18.51 -2.48 -3.23
CA GLN A 194 18.59 -2.88 -4.63
C GLN A 194 19.33 -4.21 -4.80
N LYS A 195 20.46 -4.40 -4.13
CA LYS A 195 21.22 -5.66 -4.16
C LYS A 195 20.41 -6.82 -3.59
N ARG A 196 19.75 -6.61 -2.45
CA ARG A 196 18.87 -7.62 -1.83
C ARG A 196 17.65 -7.92 -2.71
N PHE A 197 17.06 -6.92 -3.35
CA PHE A 197 15.93 -7.14 -4.25
C PHE A 197 16.31 -7.89 -5.53
N ALA A 198 17.49 -7.61 -6.08
CA ALA A 198 18.00 -8.29 -7.27
C ALA A 198 18.15 -9.81 -7.07
N SER A 199 18.43 -10.29 -5.84
CA SER A 199 18.55 -11.73 -5.56
C SER A 199 17.23 -12.50 -5.71
N LEU A 200 16.08 -11.82 -5.69
CA LEU A 200 14.78 -12.44 -5.96
C LEU A 200 14.62 -12.86 -7.43
N ASN A 201 15.45 -12.33 -8.34
CA ASN A 201 15.41 -12.61 -9.78
C ASN A 201 14.04 -12.42 -10.44
N LEU A 202 13.23 -11.49 -9.91
CA LEU A 202 11.88 -11.21 -10.40
C LEU A 202 11.94 -10.47 -11.74
N GLN A 203 11.46 -11.12 -12.81
CA GLN A 203 11.34 -10.48 -14.12
C GLN A 203 10.07 -9.63 -14.24
N SER A 204 9.02 -10.00 -13.50
CA SER A 204 7.75 -9.31 -13.55
C SER A 204 6.87 -9.63 -12.34
N VAL A 205 5.93 -8.76 -12.03
CA VAL A 205 4.89 -8.96 -11.02
C VAL A 205 3.54 -8.67 -11.66
N SER A 206 2.62 -9.61 -11.52
CA SER A 206 1.21 -9.39 -11.87
C SER A 206 0.50 -8.76 -10.69
N ILE A 207 -0.23 -7.69 -10.93
CA ILE A 207 -1.13 -7.07 -9.96
C ILE A 207 -2.45 -7.81 -10.05
N ASP A 208 -2.45 -9.04 -9.53
CA ASP A 208 -3.43 -10.09 -9.81
C ASP A 208 -4.48 -10.26 -8.72
N ARG A 209 -4.52 -9.37 -7.71
CA ARG A 209 -5.41 -9.51 -6.56
C ARG A 209 -5.69 -8.20 -5.86
N LEU A 210 -6.80 -8.17 -5.15
CA LEU A 210 -7.14 -7.13 -4.19
C LEU A 210 -7.20 -7.73 -2.79
N ALA A 211 -6.58 -7.06 -1.83
CA ALA A 211 -6.65 -7.41 -0.42
C ALA A 211 -7.44 -6.34 0.34
N LEU A 212 -8.42 -6.78 1.12
CA LEU A 212 -9.08 -5.96 2.13
C LEU A 212 -8.28 -6.06 3.43
N LEU A 213 -7.77 -4.92 3.90
CA LEU A 213 -7.11 -4.85 5.20
C LEU A 213 -7.93 -4.03 6.17
N ARG A 214 -7.82 -4.39 7.45
CA ARG A 214 -8.44 -3.68 8.56
C ARG A 214 -7.38 -3.24 9.55
N GLN A 215 -7.57 -2.04 10.06
CA GLN A 215 -6.89 -1.54 11.23
C GLN A 215 -7.93 -1.31 12.32
N SER A 216 -7.88 -2.09 13.40
CA SER A 216 -8.91 -2.07 14.46
C SER A 216 -8.95 -0.74 15.21
N ASP A 217 -7.78 -0.16 15.44
CA ASP A 217 -7.59 1.13 16.11
C ASP A 217 -6.30 1.82 15.61
N ALA A 218 -6.08 3.06 16.02
CA ALA A 218 -4.98 3.90 15.57
C ALA A 218 -3.59 3.41 15.98
N THR A 219 -3.46 2.54 17.00
CA THR A 219 -2.17 2.00 17.46
C THR A 219 -1.87 0.62 16.88
N SER A 220 -2.89 -0.12 16.46
CA SER A 220 -2.76 -1.40 15.77
C SER A 220 -2.19 -1.27 14.35
N ASN A 221 -1.59 -2.36 13.88
CA ASN A 221 -1.19 -2.50 12.48
C ASN A 221 -2.39 -2.95 11.63
N PHE A 222 -2.32 -2.72 10.32
CA PHE A 222 -3.28 -3.28 9.37
C PHE A 222 -3.06 -4.79 9.20
N THR A 223 -4.13 -5.56 9.31
CA THR A 223 -4.17 -7.00 9.04
C THR A 223 -5.05 -7.29 7.84
N ILE A 224 -4.67 -8.27 7.02
CA ILE A 224 -5.50 -8.74 5.91
C ILE A 224 -6.70 -9.50 6.48
N LEU A 225 -7.89 -9.11 6.05
CA LEU A 225 -9.13 -9.84 6.34
C LEU A 225 -9.39 -10.90 5.27
N SER A 226 -9.18 -10.55 4.01
CA SER A 226 -9.38 -11.41 2.86
C SER A 226 -8.64 -10.82 1.64
N ASP A 227 -8.26 -11.69 0.70
CA ASP A 227 -7.81 -11.29 -0.62
C ASP A 227 -8.51 -12.11 -1.71
N TRP A 228 -8.73 -11.48 -2.86
CA TRP A 228 -9.41 -12.07 -4.00
C TRP A 228 -8.55 -11.93 -5.25
N PRO A 229 -8.25 -13.03 -5.97
CA PRO A 229 -7.61 -12.94 -7.27
C PRO A 229 -8.53 -12.24 -8.27
N LEU A 230 -7.94 -11.41 -9.12
CA LEU A 230 -8.59 -10.81 -10.26
C LEU A 230 -8.74 -11.85 -11.38
N VAL A 231 -9.87 -11.80 -12.09
CA VAL A 231 -10.15 -12.68 -13.22
C VAL A 231 -9.67 -12.03 -14.52
N ALA A 232 -8.80 -12.72 -15.25
CA ALA A 232 -8.36 -12.29 -16.58
C ALA A 232 -9.53 -12.35 -17.58
N ALA A 233 -9.65 -11.33 -18.43
CA ALA A 233 -10.58 -11.28 -19.56
C ALA A 233 -10.22 -12.25 -20.69
#